data_AF-M6XXX5-F1
#
_entry.id   AF-M6XXX5-F1
#
_cell.length_a   1.000
_cell.length_b   1.000
_cell.length_c   1.000
_cell.angle_alpha   90.00
_cell.angle_beta   90.00
_cell.angle_gamma   90.00
#
_symmetry.space_group_name_H-M   'P 1'
#
loop_
_entity.id
_entity.type
_entity.pdbx_description
1 polymer ?
#
loop_
_entity_poly.entity_id
_entity_poly.type
_entity_poly.pdbx_seq_one_letter_code
_entity_poly.pdbx_strand_id
1 'polypeptide(L)'
;MKNTIDPNRGIWMKLISKKDDFIKIVSTLNEFYIPKVHFSKLDKGQKIRVRLVQKKSKDFEVFLKKRNDHEFLIFLKVEDQFESWIHQDGIGEAKERFLMEGKTDHLVFEFPCIGDLYEKHCSIAKEDEMKTLNTKDSA
;
A
#
# COMPACT_ATOMS: atom_id res chain seq x y z
N MET A 1 -6.86 10.60 15.01
CA MET A 1 -7.56 10.14 13.79
C MET A 1 -8.31 8.87 14.13
N LYS A 2 -9.56 8.72 13.67
CA LYS A 2 -10.30 7.46 13.84
C LYS A 2 -9.60 6.38 13.01
N ASN A 3 -9.24 5.26 13.63
CA ASN A 3 -8.51 4.14 13.02
C ASN A 3 -9.42 3.28 12.13
N THR A 4 -10.20 3.90 11.26
CA THR A 4 -11.18 3.21 10.42
C THR A 4 -11.08 3.73 9.02
N ILE A 5 -11.03 2.84 8.04
CA ILE A 5 -11.29 3.20 6.64
C ILE A 5 -12.73 3.70 6.59
N ASP A 6 -12.97 4.86 5.97
CA ASP A 6 -14.33 5.32 5.69
C ASP A 6 -14.85 4.56 4.45
N PRO A 7 -15.76 3.57 4.62
CA PRO A 7 -16.27 2.78 3.51
C PRO A 7 -17.13 3.62 2.55
N ASN A 8 -17.66 4.77 3.00
CA ASN A 8 -18.62 5.56 2.24
C ASN A 8 -17.98 6.46 1.17
N ARG A 9 -16.64 6.40 0.99
CA ARG A 9 -15.92 7.18 -0.01
C ARG A 9 -15.30 6.26 -1.08
N GLY A 10 -16.12 5.57 -1.87
CA GLY A 10 -15.69 4.89 -3.10
C GLY A 10 -15.21 3.43 -2.93
N ILE A 11 -14.84 2.80 -4.06
CA ILE A 11 -14.48 1.37 -4.10
C ILE A 11 -13.07 1.18 -3.54
N TRP A 12 -12.96 0.35 -2.50
CA TRP A 12 -11.71 -0.11 -1.93
C TRP A 12 -11.37 -1.50 -2.43
N MET A 13 -10.10 -1.71 -2.75
CA MET A 13 -9.56 -2.98 -3.25
C MET A 13 -8.56 -3.52 -2.24
N LYS A 14 -8.78 -4.74 -1.73
CA LYS A 14 -7.87 -5.44 -0.82
C LYS A 14 -6.84 -6.23 -1.60
N LEU A 15 -5.56 -6.10 -1.25
CA LEU A 15 -4.48 -6.91 -1.81
C LEU A 15 -4.60 -8.36 -1.33
N ILE A 16 -4.84 -9.29 -2.25
CA ILE A 16 -5.04 -10.72 -1.97
C ILE A 16 -3.83 -11.57 -2.32
N SER A 17 -2.94 -11.09 -3.19
CA SER A 17 -1.73 -11.80 -3.61
C SER A 17 -0.56 -10.84 -3.82
N LYS A 18 0.65 -11.36 -4.12
CA LYS A 18 1.86 -10.54 -4.38
C LYS A 18 2.23 -9.56 -3.25
N LYS A 19 1.99 -9.95 -2.00
CA LYS A 19 2.42 -9.18 -0.81
C LYS A 19 3.92 -8.87 -0.78
N ASP A 20 4.75 -9.76 -1.32
CA ASP A 20 6.20 -9.53 -1.41
C ASP A 20 6.54 -8.34 -2.33
N ASP A 21 5.78 -8.15 -3.41
CA ASP A 21 5.98 -7.02 -4.32
C ASP A 21 5.54 -5.71 -3.67
N PHE A 22 4.46 -5.73 -2.88
CA PHE A 22 4.11 -4.59 -2.03
C PHE A 22 5.21 -4.25 -1.01
N ILE A 23 5.80 -5.26 -0.34
CA ILE A 23 6.93 -5.04 0.58
C ILE A 23 8.12 -4.42 -0.16
N LYS A 24 8.44 -4.86 -1.37
CA LYS A 24 9.52 -4.26 -2.19
C LYS A 24 9.24 -2.78 -2.46
N ILE A 25 8.02 -2.43 -2.88
CA ILE A 25 7.62 -1.03 -3.09
C ILE A 25 7.81 -0.21 -1.80
N VAL A 26 7.32 -0.71 -0.66
CA VAL A 26 7.49 -0.01 0.63
C VAL A 26 8.96 0.09 1.04
N SER A 27 9.78 -0.94 0.77
CA SER A 27 11.23 -0.91 1.02
C SER A 27 11.90 0.23 0.25
N THR A 28 11.62 0.33 -1.06
CA THR A 28 12.13 1.42 -1.89
C THR A 28 11.66 2.78 -1.36
N LEU A 29 10.38 2.94 -1.04
CA LEU A 29 9.87 4.20 -0.48
C LEU A 29 10.56 4.56 0.85
N ASN A 30 10.81 3.58 1.71
CA ASN A 30 11.49 3.81 2.98
C ASN A 30 12.93 4.32 2.77
N GLU A 31 13.64 3.80 1.77
CA GLU A 31 15.03 4.23 1.46
C GLU A 31 15.11 5.71 1.07
N PHE A 32 14.09 6.24 0.37
CA PHE A 32 14.07 7.62 -0.09
C PHE A 32 13.42 8.60 0.89
N TYR A 33 12.32 8.19 1.54
CA TYR A 33 11.47 9.11 2.30
C TYR A 33 11.62 9.03 3.81
N ILE A 34 12.20 7.95 4.36
CA ILE A 34 12.41 7.85 5.80
C ILE A 34 13.76 8.48 6.17
N PRO A 35 13.79 9.48 7.08
CA PRO A 35 15.03 10.07 7.52
C PRO A 35 15.97 9.03 8.13
N LYS A 36 17.27 9.15 7.86
CA LYS A 36 18.33 8.30 8.44
C LYS A 36 18.61 8.68 9.90
N VAL A 37 17.58 8.62 10.74
CA VAL A 37 17.63 8.88 12.18
C VAL A 37 17.32 7.60 12.96
N HIS A 38 17.66 7.60 14.26
CA HIS A 38 17.36 6.47 15.12
C HIS A 38 15.86 6.13 15.13
N PHE A 39 15.52 4.83 15.09
CA PHE A 39 14.14 4.34 14.99
C PHE A 39 13.18 4.96 16.02
N SER A 40 13.65 5.25 17.24
CA SER A 40 12.83 5.87 18.28
C SER A 40 12.29 7.26 17.88
N LYS A 41 13.00 7.99 17.01
CA LYS A 41 12.66 9.33 16.54
C LYS A 41 11.69 9.35 15.36
N LEU A 42 11.41 8.20 14.75
CA LEU A 42 10.45 8.08 13.65
C LEU A 42 9.01 8.27 14.16
N ASP A 43 8.15 8.83 13.32
CA ASP A 43 6.72 8.86 13.63
C ASP A 43 6.09 7.46 13.58
N LYS A 44 4.84 7.34 14.06
CA LYS A 44 4.16 6.04 14.15
C LYS A 44 4.00 5.36 12.78
N GLY A 45 3.65 6.12 11.74
CA GLY A 45 3.45 5.61 10.39
C GLY A 45 4.75 5.14 9.74
N GLN A 46 5.81 5.92 9.90
CA GLN A 46 7.17 5.52 9.51
C GLN A 46 7.61 4.24 10.22
N LYS A 47 7.37 4.12 11.53
CA LYS A 47 7.69 2.91 12.31
C LYS A 47 6.97 1.68 11.78
N ILE A 48 5.68 1.81 11.42
CA ILE A 48 4.89 0.72 10.83
C ILE A 48 5.52 0.26 9.50
N ARG A 49 5.82 1.20 8.59
CA ARG A 49 6.45 0.89 7.29
C ARG A 49 7.83 0.24 7.42
N VAL A 50 8.66 0.71 8.35
CA VAL A 50 9.97 0.10 8.63
C VAL A 50 9.83 -1.32 9.17
N ARG A 51 8.92 -1.53 10.13
CA ARG A 51 8.67 -2.85 10.72
C ARG A 51 8.14 -3.85 9.69
N LEU A 52 7.24 -3.42 8.81
CA LEU A 52 6.74 -4.25 7.72
C LEU A 52 7.89 -4.85 6.89
N VAL A 53 8.83 -3.99 6.47
CA VAL A 53 9.99 -4.40 5.67
C VAL A 53 10.97 -5.25 6.47
N GLN A 54 11.28 -4.87 7.72
CA GLN A 54 12.26 -5.58 8.55
C GLN A 54 11.78 -6.98 8.96
N LYS A 55 10.52 -7.12 9.39
CA LYS A 55 9.97 -8.41 9.81
C LYS A 55 9.75 -9.36 8.62
N LYS A 56 9.69 -8.82 7.39
CA LYS A 56 9.24 -9.55 6.18
C LYS A 56 7.95 -10.34 6.43
N SER A 57 7.10 -9.83 7.32
CA SER A 57 5.86 -10.51 7.69
C SER A 57 4.87 -10.39 6.55
N LYS A 58 4.18 -11.49 6.24
CA LYS A 58 3.01 -11.50 5.33
C LYS A 58 1.69 -11.27 6.06
N ASP A 59 1.75 -11.15 7.39
CA ASP A 59 0.62 -10.84 8.26
C ASP A 59 0.39 -9.33 8.32
N PHE A 60 -0.18 -8.82 7.24
CA PHE A 60 -0.62 -7.44 7.08
C PHE A 60 -1.74 -7.37 6.04
N GLU A 61 -2.55 -6.32 6.10
CA GLU A 61 -3.58 -6.06 5.10
C GLU A 61 -3.29 -4.73 4.40
N VAL A 62 -3.55 -4.70 3.09
CA VAL A 62 -3.42 -3.49 2.27
C VAL A 62 -4.73 -3.28 1.57
N PHE A 63 -5.25 -2.07 1.71
CA PHE A 63 -6.42 -1.59 1.01
C PHE A 63 -6.01 -0.41 0.14
N LEU A 64 -6.42 -0.46 -1.12
CA LEU A 64 -6.08 0.50 -2.14
C LEU A 64 -7.35 1.15 -2.67
N LYS A 65 -7.35 2.46 -2.79
CA LYS A 65 -8.38 3.21 -3.49
C LYS A 65 -7.73 4.03 -4.60
N LYS A 66 -8.09 3.75 -5.85
CA LYS A 66 -7.67 4.54 -7.01
C LYS A 66 -8.31 5.93 -6.93
N ARG A 67 -7.50 6.98 -7.10
CA ARG A 67 -7.95 8.39 -7.17
C ARG A 67 -7.88 8.92 -8.59
N ASN A 68 -6.77 8.65 -9.29
CA ASN A 68 -6.52 8.91 -10.71
C ASN A 68 -5.74 7.72 -11.30
N ASP A 69 -5.32 7.78 -12.56
CA ASP A 69 -4.65 6.65 -13.23
C ASP A 69 -3.41 6.13 -12.50
N HIS A 70 -2.58 7.04 -12.00
CA HIS A 70 -1.35 6.71 -11.27
C HIS A 70 -1.35 7.27 -9.85
N GLU A 71 -2.53 7.50 -9.25
CA GLU A 71 -2.64 7.97 -7.86
C GLU A 71 -3.53 7.06 -7.03
N PHE A 72 -3.01 6.57 -5.91
CA PHE A 72 -3.69 5.66 -5.02
C PHE A 72 -3.65 6.16 -3.57
N LEU A 73 -4.78 6.10 -2.88
CA LEU A 73 -4.79 6.14 -1.42
C LEU A 73 -4.52 4.73 -0.91
N ILE A 74 -3.43 4.57 -0.16
CA ILE A 74 -3.03 3.30 0.43
C ILE A 74 -3.38 3.33 1.91
N PHE A 75 -4.01 2.27 2.38
CA PHE A 75 -4.24 2.01 3.79
C PHE A 75 -3.60 0.68 4.15
N LEU A 76 -2.61 0.74 5.03
CA LEU A 76 -1.83 -0.39 5.52
C LEU A 76 -2.25 -0.69 6.96
N LYS A 77 -2.57 -1.96 7.21
CA LYS A 77 -2.81 -2.50 8.54
C LYS A 77 -1.77 -3.56 8.85
N VAL A 78 -1.03 -3.38 9.93
CA VAL A 78 -0.06 -4.34 10.45
C VAL A 78 -0.42 -4.57 11.91
N GLU A 79 -0.78 -5.81 12.27
CA GLU A 79 -1.34 -6.11 13.59
C GLU A 79 -2.57 -5.17 13.84
N ASP A 80 -2.65 -4.51 14.99
CA ASP A 80 -3.70 -3.52 15.31
C ASP A 80 -3.31 -2.07 14.96
N GLN A 81 -2.28 -1.88 14.15
CA GLN A 81 -1.76 -0.58 13.78
C GLN A 81 -2.07 -0.23 12.35
N PHE A 82 -2.35 1.06 12.13
CA PHE A 82 -2.75 1.59 10.84
C PHE A 82 -1.84 2.71 10.40
N GLU A 83 -1.61 2.74 9.09
CA GLU A 83 -0.93 3.82 8.40
C GLU A 83 -1.61 4.05 7.05
N SER A 84 -1.71 5.31 6.63
CA SER A 84 -2.27 5.63 5.32
C SER A 84 -1.51 6.76 4.65
N TRP A 85 -1.35 6.68 3.33
CA TRP A 85 -0.71 7.72 2.54
C TRP A 85 -1.25 7.75 1.12
N ILE A 86 -1.05 8.88 0.44
CA ILE A 86 -1.26 8.98 -1.01
C ILE A 86 0.04 8.54 -1.69
N HIS A 87 -0.08 7.61 -2.63
CA HIS A 87 1.00 7.12 -3.46
C HIS A 87 0.81 7.58 -4.90
N GLN A 88 1.84 8.19 -5.45
CA GLN A 88 1.98 8.53 -6.86
C GLN A 88 2.81 7.44 -7.52
N ASP A 89 2.21 6.68 -8.43
CA ASP A 89 2.78 5.50 -9.06
C ASP A 89 3.56 5.83 -10.33
N GLY A 90 4.71 6.47 -10.17
CA GLY A 90 5.56 6.86 -11.30
C GLY A 90 6.13 5.67 -12.09
N ILE A 91 6.20 4.46 -11.49
CA ILE A 91 6.61 3.25 -12.22
C ILE A 91 5.46 2.80 -13.14
N GLY A 92 4.23 2.79 -12.64
CA GLY A 92 3.04 2.54 -13.46
C GLY A 92 2.93 3.50 -14.65
N GLU A 93 3.09 4.80 -14.39
CA GLU A 93 3.09 5.84 -15.42
C GLU A 93 4.19 5.62 -16.47
N ALA A 94 5.41 5.31 -16.02
CA ALA A 94 6.52 5.03 -16.93
C ALA A 94 6.25 3.79 -17.80
N LYS A 95 5.74 2.70 -17.21
CA LYS A 95 5.37 1.48 -17.97
C LYS A 95 4.37 1.80 -19.07
N GLU A 96 3.30 2.52 -18.74
CA GLU A 96 2.29 2.94 -19.72
C GLU A 96 2.91 3.74 -20.86
N ARG A 97 3.74 4.74 -20.54
CA ARG A 97 4.45 5.53 -21.54
C ARG A 97 5.34 4.69 -22.46
N PHE A 98 6.12 3.77 -21.90
CA PHE A 98 6.97 2.89 -22.72
C PHE A 98 6.16 1.99 -23.65
N LEU A 99 5.02 1.46 -23.18
CA LEU A 99 4.11 0.68 -24.02
C LEU A 99 3.52 1.52 -25.16
N MET A 100 3.12 2.77 -24.89
CA MET A 100 2.65 3.70 -25.93
C MET A 100 3.72 4.00 -26.98
N GLU A 101 5.00 4.04 -26.58
CA GLU A 101 6.15 4.19 -27.47
C GLU A 101 6.55 2.88 -28.19
N GLY A 102 5.83 1.77 -27.96
CA GLY A 102 6.14 0.45 -28.54
C GLY A 102 7.37 -0.23 -27.94
N LYS A 103 7.86 0.25 -26.79
CA LYS A 103 9.03 -0.31 -26.09
C LYS A 103 8.55 -1.31 -25.03
N THR A 104 8.81 -2.59 -25.27
CA THR A 104 8.36 -3.69 -24.39
C THR A 104 9.51 -4.39 -23.65
N ASP A 105 10.76 -4.02 -23.93
CA ASP A 105 11.98 -4.65 -23.41
C ASP A 105 12.72 -3.78 -22.36
N HIS A 106 12.11 -2.69 -21.92
CA HIS A 106 12.72 -1.77 -20.95
C HIS A 106 12.69 -2.34 -19.52
N LEU A 107 13.77 -2.15 -18.75
CA LEU A 107 13.92 -2.67 -17.37
C LEU A 107 12.80 -2.25 -16.41
N VAL A 108 12.10 -1.15 -16.69
CA VAL A 108 10.96 -0.68 -15.88
C VAL A 108 9.90 -1.77 -15.68
N PHE A 109 9.73 -2.66 -16.65
CA PHE A 109 8.73 -3.74 -16.60
C PHE A 109 9.07 -4.80 -15.54
N GLU A 110 10.32 -4.88 -15.09
CA GLU A 110 10.77 -5.78 -14.03
C GLU A 110 10.40 -5.28 -12.62
N PHE A 111 10.12 -3.99 -12.47
CA PHE A 111 9.82 -3.39 -11.17
C PHE A 111 8.32 -3.47 -10.85
N PRO A 112 7.92 -3.89 -9.64
CA PRO A 112 6.53 -3.88 -9.23
C PRO A 112 6.02 -2.44 -9.05
N CYS A 113 4.77 -2.21 -9.39
CA CYS A 113 4.09 -0.93 -9.18
C CYS A 113 2.71 -1.14 -8.53
N ILE A 114 2.14 -0.08 -7.95
CA ILE A 114 0.85 -0.19 -7.25
C ILE A 114 -0.29 -0.43 -8.23
N GLY A 115 -0.25 0.15 -9.43
CA GLY A 115 -1.21 -0.09 -10.50
C GLY A 115 -1.31 -1.57 -10.87
N ASP A 116 -0.16 -2.23 -11.09
CA ASP A 116 -0.13 -3.68 -11.38
C ASP A 116 -0.76 -4.51 -10.25
N LEU A 117 -0.47 -4.16 -8.99
CA LEU A 117 -1.06 -4.82 -7.83
C LEU A 117 -2.58 -4.58 -7.77
N TYR A 118 -3.01 -3.34 -7.99
CA TYR A 118 -4.41 -2.94 -7.95
C TYR A 118 -5.24 -3.69 -8.99
N GLU A 119 -4.75 -3.78 -10.22
CA GLU A 119 -5.50 -4.38 -11.34
C GLU A 119 -5.52 -5.91 -11.31
N LYS A 120 -4.42 -6.54 -10.91
CA LYS A 120 -4.22 -8.00 -11.10
C LYS A 120 -4.22 -8.79 -9.80
N HIS A 121 -4.02 -8.13 -8.67
CA HIS A 121 -3.73 -8.79 -7.39
C HIS A 121 -4.62 -8.32 -6.24
N CYS A 122 -5.66 -7.53 -6.53
CA CYS A 122 -6.65 -7.10 -5.56
C CYS A 122 -8.06 -7.63 -5.88
N SER A 123 -8.89 -7.70 -4.84
CA SER A 123 -10.33 -7.91 -4.93
C SER A 123 -11.07 -6.79 -4.21
N ILE A 124 -12.35 -6.58 -4.52
CA ILE A 124 -13.18 -5.62 -3.78
C ILE A 124 -13.14 -5.98 -2.29
N ALA A 125 -12.83 -5.00 -1.45
CA ALA A 125 -12.79 -5.15 0.00
C ALA A 125 -14.20 -5.19 0.57
N LYS A 126 -14.45 -6.07 1.53
CA LYS A 126 -15.72 -6.08 2.26
C LYS A 126 -15.67 -5.07 3.41
N GLU A 127 -16.83 -4.51 3.78
CA GLU A 127 -16.89 -3.48 4.83
C GLU A 127 -16.40 -3.96 6.20
N ASP A 128 -16.61 -5.23 6.54
CA ASP A 128 -16.18 -5.84 7.79
C ASP A 128 -14.65 -5.96 7.88
N GLU A 129 -13.97 -6.18 6.76
CA GLU A 129 -12.51 -6.22 6.69
C GLU A 129 -11.88 -4.84 6.91
N MET A 130 -12.63 -3.78 6.61
CA MET A 130 -12.20 -2.38 6.67
C MET A 130 -12.45 -1.72 8.03
N LYS A 131 -13.11 -2.41 8.95
CA LYS A 131 -13.38 -1.96 10.32
C LYS A 131 -12.28 -2.45 11.27
N THR A 132 -11.91 -1.61 12.22
CA THR A 132 -11.29 -2.12 13.45
C THR A 132 -12.35 -2.87 14.24
N LEU A 133 -12.04 -4.08 14.72
CA LEU A 133 -12.80 -4.70 15.80
C LEU A 133 -12.86 -3.69 16.95
N ASN A 134 -14.00 -3.01 17.10
CA ASN A 134 -14.28 -2.31 18.34
C ASN A 134 -14.41 -3.40 19.39
N THR A 135 -13.43 -3.53 20.27
CA THR A 135 -13.61 -4.15 21.59
C THR A 135 -14.57 -3.25 22.36
N LYS A 136 -15.87 -3.35 22.07
CA LYS A 136 -17.02 -2.87 22.84
C LYS A 136 -18.35 -3.19 22.14
N ASP A 137 -18.55 -4.45 21.80
CA ASP A 137 -19.91 -5.04 21.77
C ASP A 137 -19.90 -6.21 22.77
N SER A 138 -19.79 -5.85 24.04
CA SER A 138 -20.14 -6.71 25.17
C SER A 138 -21.03 -5.88 26.08
N ALA A 139 -22.33 -5.97 25.82
CA ALA A 139 -23.42 -5.76 26.76
C ALA A 139 -24.64 -6.48 26.20
#